data_AF-A0A1L8D1V9-F1
#
_entry.id   AF-A0A1L8D1V9-F1
#
_cell.length_a   1.000
_cell.length_b   1.000
_cell.length_c   1.000
_cell.angle_alpha   90.00
_cell.angle_beta   90.00
_cell.angle_gamma   90.00
#
_symmetry.space_group_name_H-M   'P 1'
#
loop_
_entity.id
_entity.type
_entity.pdbx_description
1 polymer ?
#
loop_
_entity_poly.entity_id
_entity_poly.type
_entity_poly.pdbx_seq_one_letter_code
_entity_poly.pdbx_strand_id
1 'polypeptide(L)' 'MFGSLADENALFTPISDIDIFIAGKIEGSFFKMVAECVDLAVPFQVHLVLEEDAPASLVEKVYREGKRL' A
#
# COMPACT_ATOMS: atom_id res chain seq x y z
N MET A 1 -0.43 3.37 -4.56
CA MET A 1 -1.01 2.02 -4.38
C MET A 1 -0.36 1.05 -5.34
N PHE A 2 -0.25 -0.21 -4.97
CA PHE A 2 0.20 -1.29 -5.86
C PHE A 2 -0.67 -2.53 -5.68
N GLY A 3 -0.27 -3.67 -6.25
CA GLY A 3 -1.00 -4.92 -6.09
C GLY A 3 -2.33 -4.96 -6.86
N SER A 4 -3.26 -5.81 -6.40
CA SER A 4 -4.51 -6.10 -7.11
C SER A 4 -5.41 -4.88 -7.30
N LEU A 5 -5.37 -3.92 -6.37
CA LEU A 5 -6.16 -2.69 -6.48
C LEU A 5 -5.60 -1.70 -7.52
N ALA A 6 -4.30 -1.77 -7.82
CA ALA A 6 -3.66 -0.88 -8.78
C ALA A 6 -3.71 -1.41 -10.23
N ASP A 7 -3.91 -2.71 -10.43
CA ASP A 7 -3.98 -3.35 -11.74
C ASP A 7 -5.43 -3.41 -12.24
N GLU A 8 -5.69 -2.79 -13.40
CA GLU A 8 -7.03 -2.76 -14.03
C GLU A 8 -7.51 -4.13 -14.50
N ASN A 9 -6.59 -5.08 -14.66
CA ASN A 9 -6.90 -6.44 -15.08
C ASN A 9 -7.01 -7.42 -13.91
N ALA A 10 -6.70 -6.98 -12.69
CA ALA A 10 -6.74 -7.83 -11.51
C ALA A 10 -8.14 -7.90 -10.91
N LEU A 11 -8.48 -9.06 -10.34
CA LEU A 11 -9.73 -9.24 -9.59
C LEU A 11 -9.54 -8.71 -8.17
N PHE A 12 -10.20 -7.58 -7.87
CA PHE A 12 -10.33 -7.08 -6.51
C PHE A 12 -11.64 -7.61 -5.90
N THR A 13 -11.54 -8.32 -4.78
CA THR A 13 -12.67 -9.04 -4.16
C THR A 13 -12.82 -8.67 -2.68
N PRO A 14 -13.92 -9.04 -2.01
CA PRO A 14 -14.10 -8.77 -0.58
C PRO A 14 -13.06 -9.40 0.36
N ILE A 15 -12.25 -10.34 -0.14
CA ILE A 15 -11.14 -10.96 0.63
C ILE A 15 -9.77 -10.39 0.26
N SER A 16 -9.71 -9.42 -0.66
CA SER A 16 -8.47 -8.76 -1.06
C SER A 16 -7.97 -7.81 0.03
N ASP A 17 -6.67 -7.58 0.03
CA ASP A 17 -5.99 -6.56 0.81
C ASP A 17 -5.75 -5.28 -0.02
N ILE A 18 -5.46 -4.18 0.68
CA ILE A 18 -5.08 -2.89 0.10
C ILE A 18 -3.60 -2.67 0.34
N ASP A 19 -2.83 -2.65 -0.74
CA ASP A 19 -1.39 -2.44 -0.73
C ASP A 19 -1.03 -0.96 -0.97
N ILE A 20 -0.48 -0.32 0.05
CA ILE A 20 -0.05 1.08 0.00
C ILE A 20 1.45 1.15 0.17
N PHE A 21 2.09 1.75 -0.83
CA PHE A 21 3.51 2.09 -0.80
C PHE A 21 3.66 3.58 -0.51
N ILE A 22 4.47 3.93 0.49
CA ILE A 22 4.70 5.29 0.93
C ILE A 22 6.12 5.69 0.49
N ALA A 23 6.16 6.57 -0.51
CA ALA A 23 7.41 7.13 -1.02
C ALA A 23 7.84 8.33 -0.16
N GLY A 24 9.13 8.41 0.13
CA GLY A 24 9.70 9.43 1.01
C GLY A 24 9.48 9.18 2.50
N LYS A 25 9.85 10.19 3.30
CA LYS A 25 9.78 10.10 4.76
C LYS A 25 8.38 10.40 5.27
N ILE A 26 7.94 9.60 6.23
CA ILE A 26 6.76 9.90 7.02
C ILE A 26 7.11 10.85 8.16
N GLU A 27 6.20 11.78 8.43
CA GLU A 27 6.25 12.59 9.64
C GLU A 27 5.33 11.99 10.69
N GLY A 28 5.80 11.88 11.93
CA GLY A 28 5.01 11.36 13.04
C GLY A 28 5.12 9.84 13.23
N SER A 29 4.05 9.24 13.77
CA SER A 29 4.07 7.84 14.20
C SER A 29 3.54 6.90 13.11
N PHE A 30 4.40 6.01 12.63
CA PHE A 30 4.01 4.93 11.72
C PHE A 30 2.85 4.10 12.28
N PHE A 31 2.91 3.69 13.55
CA PHE A 31 1.88 2.87 14.16
C PHE A 31 0.53 3.58 14.26
N LYS A 32 0.53 4.89 14.48
CA LYS A 32 -0.71 5.67 14.47
C LYS A 32 -1.33 5.70 13.07
N MET A 33 -0.52 5.94 12.04
CA MET A 33 -0.97 5.89 10.65
C MET A 33 -1.51 4.49 10.29
N VAL A 34 -0.83 3.42 10.69
CA VAL A 34 -1.32 2.04 10.51
C VAL A 34 -2.69 1.86 11.16
N ALA A 35 -2.86 2.27 12.43
CA ALA A 35 -4.12 2.12 13.14
C ALA A 35 -5.26 2.88 12.45
N GLU A 36 -5.02 4.13 12.04
CA GLU A 36 -6.01 4.94 11.32
C GLU A 36 -6.38 4.31 9.96
N CYS A 37 -5.40 3.80 9.21
CA CYS A 37 -5.66 3.13 7.94
C CYS A 37 -6.49 1.84 8.11
N VAL A 38 -6.20 1.04 9.13
CA VAL A 38 -6.94 -0.21 9.41
C VAL A 38 -8.39 0.10 9.77
N ASP A 39 -8.63 1.12 10.60
CA ASP A 39 -10.00 1.50 10.98
C ASP A 39 -10.80 2.05 9.79
N LEU A 40 -10.16 2.82 8.90
CA LEU A 40 -10.80 3.41 7.72
C LEU A 40 -11.10 2.39 6.61
N ALA A 41 -10.28 1.35 6.49
CA ALA A 41 -10.33 0.42 5.37
C ALA A 41 -11.28 -0.76 5.59
N VAL A 42 -11.95 -0.87 6.75
CA VAL A 42 -12.92 -1.95 7.02
C VAL A 42 -13.89 -2.13 5.84
N PRO A 43 -14.05 -3.35 5.29
CA PRO A 43 -13.61 -4.65 5.82
C PRO A 43 -12.24 -5.15 5.32
N PHE A 44 -11.52 -4.37 4.53
CA PHE A 44 -10.28 -4.78 3.89
C PHE A 44 -9.09 -4.74 4.86
N GLN A 45 -8.15 -5.68 4.69
CA GLN A 45 -6.84 -5.59 5.33
C GLN A 45 -5.99 -4.54 4.60
N VAL A 46 -5.12 -3.84 5.34
CA VAL A 46 -4.21 -2.83 4.77
C VAL A 46 -2.78 -3.23 5.06
N HIS A 47 -1.97 -3.23 4.00
CA HIS A 47 -0.52 -3.36 4.10
C HIS A 47 0.14 -2.04 3.74
N LEU A 48 0.86 -1.46 4.70
CA LEU A 48 1.67 -0.27 4.49
C LEU A 48 3.14 -0.68 4.33
N VAL A 49 3.76 -0.24 3.24
CA VAL A 49 5.17 -0.47 2.95
C VAL A 49 5.86 0.88 2.80
N LEU A 50 6.87 1.15 3.64
CA LEU A 50 7.72 2.32 3.51
C LEU A 50 8.80 2.07 2.46
N GLU A 51 9.07 3.07 1.61
CA GLU A 51 10.10 2.98 0.58
C GLU A 51 11.49 2.65 1.14
N GLU A 52 11.82 3.21 2.31
CA GLU A 52 13.12 3.00 2.96
C GLU A 52 13.33 1.58 3.49
N ASP A 53 12.24 0.85 3.75
CA ASP A 53 12.26 -0.52 4.27
C ASP A 53 11.97 -1.57 3.18
N ALA A 54 11.63 -1.13 1.97
CA ALA A 54 11.26 -2.02 0.87
C ALA A 54 12.49 -2.57 0.13
N PRO A 55 12.44 -3.85 -0.32
CA PRO A 55 13.47 -4.35 -1.21
C PRO A 55 13.45 -3.60 -2.55
N ALA A 56 14.62 -3.34 -3.13
CA ALA A 56 14.76 -2.58 -4.38
C ALA A 56 13.87 -3.11 -5.53
N SER A 57 13.71 -4.44 -5.63
CA SER A 57 12.85 -5.06 -6.63
C SER A 57 11.37 -4.69 -6.46
N LEU A 58 10.89 -4.51 -5.23
CA LEU A 58 9.53 -4.04 -4.96
C LEU A 58 9.42 -2.56 -5.30
N VAL A 59 10.39 -1.75 -4.90
CA VAL A 59 10.45 -0.31 -5.22
C VAL A 59 10.32 -0.10 -6.74
N GLU A 60 11.17 -0.77 -7.53
CA GLU A 60 11.14 -0.71 -8.99
C GLU A 60 9.78 -1.14 -9.56
N LYS A 61 9.20 -2.22 -9.03
CA LYS A 61 7.89 -2.70 -9.45
C LYS A 61 6.80 -1.67 -9.18
N VAL A 62 6.77 -1.07 -7.99
CA VAL A 62 5.78 -0.06 -7.61
C VAL A 62 5.92 1.19 -8.47
N TYR A 63 7.14 1.65 -8.76
CA TYR A 63 7.32 2.81 -9.64
C TYR A 63 6.90 2.54 -11.09
N ARG A 64 6.99 1.28 -11.56
CA ARG A 64 6.58 0.90 -12.91
C ARG A 64 5.08 0.66 -13.04
N GLU A 65 4.48 -0.02 -12.06
CA GLU A 65 3.13 -0.59 -12.16
C GLU A 65 2.14 0.04 -11.18
N GLY A 66 2.63 0.72 -10.14
CA GLY A 66 1.79 1.32 -9.12
C GLY A 66 0.98 2.51 -9.64
N LYS A 67 -0.16 2.74 -9.01
CA LYS A 67 -1.00 3.92 -9.24
C LYS A 67 -0.75 4.96 -8.16
N ARG A 68 -0.35 6.16 -8.58
CA ARG A 68 -0.20 7.32 -7.68
C ARG A 68 -1.58 7.82 -7.28
N LEU A 69 -1.76 8.02 -5.98
CA LEU A 69 -2.89 8.73 -5.38
C LEU A 69 -2.49 10.18 -5.09
#